data_AF-A0A939XVC8-F1
#
_entry.id   AF-A0A939XVC8-F1
#
_cell.length_a   1.000
_cell.length_b   1.000
_cell.length_c   1.000
_cell.angle_alpha   90.00
_cell.angle_beta   90.00
_cell.angle_gamma   90.00
#
_symmetry.space_group_name_H-M   'P 1'
#
loop_
_entity.id
_entity.type
_entity.pdbx_description
1 polymer ?
#
loop_
_entity_poly.entity_id
_entity_poly.type
_entity_poly.pdbx_seq_one_letter_code
_entity_poly.pdbx_strand_id
1 'polypeptide(L)'
;MSRETYPHLEALRDEMRRLNVDAVIIPGTDPHQSEYICDHWKFRDWISGFTGSNGTAVVTLDQAALWTDSRYFLQAGIELEDSGFVMMKENMGNDPTIHEWLQQVLEEDAVIAIDGRLYSAQDANQLERFCGENGFMLVTEFYPADHIWEDRPARPSEPAFVHDVQYAGEEATDKIERLLKVLEDNDATAMLVTALDDIA
;
A
#
# COMPACT_ATOMS: atom_id res chain seq x y z
N MET A 1 -18.91 -18.64 3.09
CA MET A 1 -17.59 -18.10 3.40
C MET A 1 -16.61 -18.66 2.37
N SER A 2 -15.90 -17.83 1.60
CA SER A 2 -14.76 -18.28 0.81
C SER A 2 -13.73 -18.73 1.85
N ARG A 3 -13.55 -20.04 1.98
CA ARG A 3 -12.91 -20.68 3.14
C ARG A 3 -11.43 -20.33 3.30
N GLU A 4 -10.81 -19.73 2.29
CA GLU A 4 -9.35 -19.68 2.17
C GLU A 4 -8.72 -18.41 2.75
N THR A 5 -9.40 -17.25 2.78
CA THR A 5 -8.80 -15.99 3.26
C THR A 5 -9.01 -15.71 4.74
N TYR A 6 -10.01 -16.35 5.36
CA TYR A 6 -10.31 -16.20 6.79
C TYR A 6 -9.10 -16.49 7.71
N PRO A 7 -8.31 -17.57 7.48
CA PRO A 7 -7.10 -17.81 8.28
C PRO A 7 -6.06 -16.69 8.15
N HIS A 8 -5.95 -16.06 6.98
CA HIS A 8 -5.01 -14.97 6.77
C HIS A 8 -5.42 -13.73 7.57
N LEU A 9 -6.70 -13.35 7.53
CA LEU A 9 -7.24 -12.23 8.30
C LEU A 9 -7.04 -12.42 9.81
N GLU A 10 -7.30 -13.62 10.33
CA GLU A 10 -7.07 -13.91 11.75
C GLU A 10 -5.56 -13.89 12.10
N ALA A 11 -4.69 -14.41 11.24
CA ALA A 11 -3.24 -14.31 11.45
C ALA A 11 -2.75 -12.86 11.52
N LEU A 12 -3.31 -11.97 10.68
CA LEU A 12 -3.03 -10.54 10.76
C LEU A 12 -3.50 -9.93 12.09
N ARG A 13 -4.71 -10.28 12.55
CA ARG A 13 -5.23 -9.81 13.84
C ARG A 13 -4.40 -10.31 15.01
N ASP A 14 -3.90 -11.53 14.97
CA ASP A 14 -3.00 -12.06 15.99
C ASP A 14 -1.68 -11.27 16.04
N GLU A 15 -1.11 -10.94 14.88
CA GLU A 15 0.08 -10.10 14.79
C GLU A 15 -0.18 -8.66 15.28
N MET A 16 -1.34 -8.09 14.94
CA MET A 16 -1.79 -6.80 15.45
C MET A 16 -1.89 -6.80 16.98
N ARG A 17 -2.53 -7.81 17.59
CA ARG A 17 -2.61 -7.97 19.05
C ARG A 17 -1.22 -8.10 19.68
N ARG A 18 -0.31 -8.85 19.06
CA ARG A 18 1.07 -9.04 19.53
C ARG A 18 1.84 -7.71 19.59
N LEU A 19 1.55 -6.80 18.66
CA LEU A 19 2.24 -5.53 18.52
C LEU A 19 1.45 -4.32 19.07
N ASN A 20 0.29 -4.54 19.68
CA ASN A 20 -0.64 -3.50 20.16
C ASN A 20 -1.03 -2.51 19.05
N VAL A 21 -1.42 -3.04 17.90
CA VAL A 21 -1.97 -2.30 16.77
C VAL A 21 -3.48 -2.50 16.74
N ASP A 22 -4.25 -1.43 16.66
CA ASP A 22 -5.71 -1.46 16.68
C ASP A 22 -6.31 -1.44 15.27
N ALA A 23 -5.63 -0.77 14.33
CA ALA A 23 -5.96 -0.79 12.91
C ALA A 23 -4.72 -0.84 12.02
N VAL A 24 -4.84 -1.47 10.85
CA VAL A 24 -3.83 -1.42 9.79
C VAL A 24 -4.47 -0.98 8.48
N ILE A 25 -3.79 -0.09 7.76
CA ILE A 25 -4.15 0.32 6.39
C ILE A 25 -3.16 -0.33 5.42
N ILE A 26 -3.69 -1.05 4.43
CA ILE A 26 -2.92 -1.86 3.48
C ILE A 26 -3.26 -1.37 2.06
N PRO A 27 -2.38 -0.60 1.42
CA PRO A 27 -2.60 -0.11 0.06
C PRO A 27 -2.34 -1.23 -0.96
N GLY A 28 -2.86 -1.03 -2.18
CA GLY A 28 -2.62 -1.91 -3.33
C GLY A 28 -1.38 -1.54 -4.15
N THR A 29 -0.26 -1.20 -3.49
CA THR A 29 0.94 -0.69 -4.18
C THR A 29 2.23 -1.32 -3.65
N ASP A 30 3.36 -0.97 -4.25
CA ASP A 30 4.71 -1.37 -3.85
C ASP A 30 5.55 -0.15 -3.40
N PRO A 31 6.80 -0.34 -2.93
CA PRO A 31 7.64 0.78 -2.49
C PRO A 31 8.05 1.78 -3.58
N HIS A 32 7.73 1.49 -4.84
CA HIS A 32 8.03 2.33 -5.99
C HIS A 32 6.77 3.01 -6.55
N GLN A 33 5.62 2.81 -5.89
CA GLN A 33 4.30 3.27 -6.35
C GLN A 33 3.95 2.77 -7.76
N SER A 34 4.35 1.54 -8.08
CA SER A 34 4.09 0.92 -9.38
C SER A 34 2.59 0.77 -9.64
N GLU A 35 2.17 0.98 -10.90
CA GLU A 35 0.79 0.70 -11.34
C GLU A 35 0.49 -0.82 -11.31
N TYR A 36 1.47 -1.63 -11.72
CA TYR A 36 1.39 -3.09 -11.68
C TYR A 36 2.45 -3.65 -10.76
N ILE A 37 2.00 -4.24 -9.65
CA ILE A 37 2.88 -4.79 -8.63
C ILE A 37 3.20 -6.27 -8.87
N CYS A 38 4.43 -6.67 -8.54
CA CYS A 38 4.79 -8.09 -8.52
C CYS A 38 4.08 -8.82 -7.36
N ASP A 39 3.95 -10.14 -7.47
CA ASP A 39 3.18 -10.95 -6.50
C ASP A 39 3.69 -10.82 -5.06
N HIS A 40 4.97 -10.51 -4.86
CA HIS A 40 5.55 -10.25 -3.54
C HIS A 40 4.85 -9.11 -2.78
N TRP A 41 4.32 -8.10 -3.48
CA TRP A 41 3.68 -6.93 -2.87
C TRP A 41 2.15 -7.05 -2.80
N LYS A 42 1.55 -8.15 -3.29
CA LYS A 42 0.10 -8.38 -3.29
C LYS A 42 -0.46 -8.83 -1.93
N PHE A 43 -0.03 -8.18 -0.85
CA PHE A 43 -0.47 -8.54 0.51
C PHE A 43 -1.96 -8.27 0.73
N ARG A 44 -2.49 -7.17 0.15
CA ARG A 44 -3.93 -6.88 0.12
C ARG A 44 -4.71 -8.02 -0.54
N ASP A 45 -4.25 -8.53 -1.69
CA ASP A 45 -4.91 -9.62 -2.40
C ASP A 45 -4.87 -10.90 -1.54
N TRP A 46 -3.73 -11.19 -0.93
CA TRP A 46 -3.56 -12.36 -0.08
C TRP A 46 -4.47 -12.34 1.16
N ILE A 47 -4.60 -11.18 1.82
CA ILE A 47 -5.43 -11.05 3.03
C ILE A 47 -6.93 -10.99 2.72
N SER A 48 -7.33 -10.36 1.61
CA SER A 48 -8.74 -10.06 1.32
C SER A 48 -9.36 -11.01 0.29
N GLY A 49 -8.56 -11.60 -0.61
CA GLY A 49 -9.02 -12.31 -1.79
C GLY A 49 -9.38 -11.41 -2.98
N PHE A 50 -9.34 -10.09 -2.82
CA PHE A 50 -9.64 -9.15 -3.89
C PHE A 50 -8.43 -8.92 -4.80
N THR A 51 -8.62 -9.11 -6.10
CA THR A 51 -7.53 -9.11 -7.11
C THR A 51 -7.54 -7.89 -8.04
N GLY A 52 -8.43 -6.92 -7.80
CA GLY A 52 -8.50 -5.70 -8.60
C GLY A 52 -7.26 -4.83 -8.45
N SER A 53 -6.87 -4.09 -9.49
CA SER A 53 -5.63 -3.29 -9.44
C SER A 53 -5.71 -2.12 -8.44
N ASN A 54 -6.88 -1.49 -8.31
CA ASN A 54 -7.11 -0.44 -7.31
C ASN A 54 -7.86 -0.99 -6.12
N GLY A 55 -7.39 -0.65 -4.93
CA GLY A 55 -8.13 -0.84 -3.69
C GLY A 55 -7.23 -0.76 -2.46
N THR A 56 -7.80 -0.30 -1.35
CA THR A 56 -7.12 -0.17 -0.05
C THR A 56 -7.92 -0.94 0.99
N ALA A 57 -7.26 -1.89 1.65
CA ALA A 57 -7.86 -2.66 2.75
C ALA A 57 -7.56 -1.97 4.09
N VAL A 58 -8.54 -1.95 4.99
CA VAL A 58 -8.37 -1.50 6.37
C VAL A 58 -8.90 -2.59 7.28
N VAL A 59 -8.08 -3.02 8.23
CA VAL A 59 -8.42 -4.09 9.17
C VAL A 59 -8.29 -3.55 10.59
N THR A 60 -9.33 -3.73 11.40
CA THR A 60 -9.28 -3.59 12.86
C THR A 60 -9.30 -4.98 13.51
N LEU A 61 -9.21 -5.02 14.85
CA LEU A 61 -9.30 -6.25 15.62
C LEU A 61 -10.63 -7.01 15.46
N ASP A 62 -11.67 -6.31 15.00
CA ASP A 62 -13.07 -6.75 14.96
C ASP A 62 -13.72 -6.57 13.58
N GLN A 63 -13.26 -5.62 12.76
CA GLN A 63 -13.84 -5.28 11.46
C GLN A 63 -12.78 -5.30 10.34
N ALA A 64 -13.23 -5.43 9.10
CA ALA A 64 -12.39 -5.35 7.93
C ALA A 64 -13.19 -4.77 6.76
N ALA A 65 -12.61 -3.80 6.05
CA ALA A 65 -13.25 -3.12 4.93
C ALA A 65 -12.25 -2.88 3.80
N LEU A 66 -12.73 -2.80 2.56
CA LEU A 66 -11.92 -2.56 1.37
C LEU A 66 -12.56 -1.48 0.50
N TRP A 67 -11.85 -0.38 0.31
CA TRP A 67 -12.25 0.71 -0.59
C TRP A 67 -11.70 0.43 -1.97
N THR A 68 -12.55 0.59 -2.98
CA THR A 68 -12.14 0.55 -4.39
C THR A 68 -13.00 1.48 -5.21
N ASP A 69 -12.55 1.84 -6.41
CA ASP A 69 -13.33 2.63 -7.36
C ASP A 69 -14.36 1.80 -8.15
N SER A 70 -15.20 2.51 -8.90
CA SER A 70 -16.34 1.97 -9.66
C SER A 70 -16.00 0.90 -10.70
N ARG A 71 -14.76 0.82 -11.19
CA ARG A 71 -14.33 -0.24 -12.13
C ARG A 71 -14.45 -1.62 -11.49
N TYR A 72 -14.31 -1.69 -10.16
CA TYR A 72 -14.16 -2.94 -9.43
C TYR A 72 -15.36 -3.30 -8.56
N PHE A 73 -16.44 -2.51 -8.49
CA PHE A 73 -17.57 -2.79 -7.59
C PHE A 73 -18.18 -4.18 -7.78
N LEU A 74 -18.38 -4.61 -9.04
CA LEU A 74 -18.92 -5.95 -9.32
C LEU A 74 -17.92 -7.04 -8.92
N GLN A 75 -16.64 -6.84 -9.24
CA GLN A 75 -15.57 -7.79 -8.91
C GLN A 75 -15.40 -7.93 -7.40
N ALA A 76 -15.25 -6.81 -6.67
CA ALA A 76 -15.11 -6.77 -5.23
C ALA A 76 -16.34 -7.39 -4.53
N GLY A 77 -17.56 -7.12 -5.02
CA GLY A 77 -18.77 -7.75 -4.48
C GLY A 77 -18.78 -9.29 -4.58
N ILE A 78 -18.13 -9.85 -5.60
CA ILE A 78 -18.01 -11.30 -5.80
C ILE A 78 -16.81 -11.87 -5.03
N GLU A 79 -15.64 -11.25 -5.15
CA GLU A 79 -14.40 -11.77 -4.57
C GLU A 79 -14.35 -11.60 -3.05
N LEU A 80 -14.94 -10.54 -2.52
CA LEU A 80 -15.03 -10.31 -1.08
C LEU A 80 -16.22 -11.03 -0.46
N GLU A 81 -17.08 -11.67 -1.26
CA GLU A 81 -18.18 -12.45 -0.72
C GLU A 81 -17.59 -13.39 0.31
N ASP A 82 -18.09 -13.26 1.55
CA ASP A 82 -17.86 -14.29 2.53
C ASP A 82 -16.36 -14.39 2.96
N SER A 83 -15.57 -13.32 2.70
CA SER A 83 -14.13 -13.14 3.02
C SER A 83 -13.87 -12.52 4.40
N GLY A 84 -14.89 -11.92 5.01
CA GLY A 84 -14.78 -11.10 6.21
C GLY A 84 -14.59 -9.60 5.94
N PHE A 85 -14.32 -9.20 4.70
CA PHE A 85 -14.22 -7.79 4.30
C PHE A 85 -15.55 -7.25 3.80
N VAL A 86 -15.85 -6.00 4.17
CA VAL A 86 -16.96 -5.23 3.60
C VAL A 86 -16.42 -4.31 2.50
N MET A 87 -16.97 -4.42 1.29
CA MET A 87 -16.64 -3.49 0.21
C MET A 87 -17.20 -2.10 0.50
N MET A 88 -16.36 -1.08 0.37
CA MET A 88 -16.70 0.34 0.44
C MET A 88 -16.45 1.00 -0.91
N LYS A 89 -17.34 1.90 -1.33
CA LYS A 89 -17.23 2.61 -2.61
C LYS A 89 -16.39 3.87 -2.44
N GLU A 90 -15.20 3.87 -3.03
CA GLU A 90 -14.30 5.01 -2.99
C GLU A 90 -14.86 6.22 -3.76
N ASN A 91 -14.87 7.39 -3.12
CA ASN A 91 -15.28 8.68 -3.71
C ASN A 91 -16.67 8.68 -4.38
N MET A 92 -17.54 7.74 -3.99
CA MET A 92 -18.86 7.58 -4.58
C MET A 92 -19.89 7.10 -3.55
N GLY A 93 -21.10 7.66 -3.65
CA GLY A 93 -22.22 7.26 -2.80
C GLY A 93 -22.15 7.88 -1.40
N ASN A 94 -22.63 7.13 -0.41
CA ASN A 94 -22.71 7.57 0.98
C ASN A 94 -21.74 6.79 1.89
N ASP A 95 -20.83 6.00 1.31
CA ASP A 95 -19.87 5.23 2.09
C ASP A 95 -18.83 6.19 2.67
N PRO A 96 -18.43 6.02 3.93
CA PRO A 96 -17.43 6.89 4.56
C PRO A 96 -16.08 6.73 3.85
N THR A 97 -15.29 7.79 3.83
CA THR A 97 -13.86 7.70 3.55
C THR A 97 -13.15 6.82 4.59
N ILE A 98 -11.94 6.35 4.30
CA ILE A 98 -11.13 5.59 5.25
C ILE A 98 -10.98 6.34 6.58
N HIS A 99 -10.70 7.64 6.51
CA HIS A 99 -10.55 8.50 7.69
C HIS A 99 -11.83 8.59 8.52
N GLU A 100 -12.98 8.85 7.87
CA GLU A 100 -14.27 8.92 8.54
C GLU A 100 -14.67 7.57 9.14
N TRP A 101 -14.35 6.46 8.48
CA TRP A 101 -14.62 5.12 8.99
C TRP A 101 -13.77 4.80 10.20
N LEU A 102 -12.47 5.11 10.17
CA LEU A 102 -11.57 4.94 11.32
C LEU A 102 -12.07 5.72 12.54
N GLN A 103 -12.53 6.96 12.36
CA GLN A 103 -13.14 7.75 13.45
C GLN A 103 -14.43 7.13 14.03
N GLN A 104 -15.15 6.34 13.25
CA GLN A 104 -16.39 5.69 13.70
C GLN A 104 -16.15 4.39 14.45
N VAL A 105 -15.04 3.69 14.14
CA VAL A 105 -14.78 2.33 14.66
C VAL A 105 -13.65 2.27 15.68
N LEU A 106 -12.81 3.30 15.78
CA LEU A 106 -11.71 3.37 16.74
C LEU A 106 -12.02 4.30 17.91
N GLU A 107 -11.43 3.95 19.05
CA GLU A 107 -11.47 4.76 20.27
C GLU A 107 -10.25 5.70 20.34
N GLU A 108 -10.28 6.65 21.28
CA GLU A 108 -9.14 7.52 21.59
C GLU A 108 -7.89 6.67 21.95
N ASP A 109 -6.71 7.19 21.62
CA ASP A 109 -5.40 6.54 21.78
C ASP A 109 -5.18 5.27 20.95
N ALA A 110 -6.07 4.95 20.00
CA ALA A 110 -5.89 3.81 19.10
C ALA A 110 -4.62 3.93 18.24
N VAL A 111 -3.94 2.80 18.04
CA VAL A 111 -2.74 2.67 17.21
C VAL A 111 -3.13 2.24 15.80
N ILE A 112 -2.92 3.15 14.85
CA ILE A 112 -3.05 2.90 13.41
C ILE A 112 -1.67 2.57 12.87
N ALA A 113 -1.54 1.48 12.12
CA ALA A 113 -0.30 1.04 11.53
C ALA A 113 -0.34 1.01 10.00
N ILE A 114 0.82 1.25 9.39
CA ILE A 114 1.07 1.09 7.96
C ILE A 114 2.43 0.42 7.73
N ASP A 115 2.59 -0.22 6.57
CA ASP A 115 3.93 -0.45 6.02
C ASP A 115 4.38 0.86 5.36
N GLY A 116 5.19 1.65 6.08
CA GLY A 116 5.64 2.96 5.63
C GLY A 116 6.44 2.92 4.32
N ARG A 117 6.91 1.75 3.87
CA ARG A 117 7.55 1.59 2.56
C ARG A 117 6.56 1.77 1.42
N LEU A 118 5.27 1.51 1.64
CA LEU A 118 4.21 1.54 0.62
C LEU A 118 3.51 2.90 0.51
N TYR A 119 4.00 3.92 1.22
CA TYR A 119 3.39 5.24 1.26
C TYR A 119 4.36 6.29 0.76
N SER A 120 3.85 7.25 0.00
CA SER A 120 4.60 8.47 -0.29
C SER A 120 4.82 9.25 1.02
N ALA A 121 5.91 10.02 1.11
CA ALA A 121 6.13 10.91 2.25
C ALA A 121 4.96 11.88 2.45
N GLN A 122 4.31 12.31 1.36
CA GLN A 122 3.15 13.18 1.42
C GLN A 122 1.95 12.48 2.09
N ASP A 123 1.65 11.24 1.72
CA ASP A 123 0.50 10.50 2.26
C ASP A 123 0.75 10.09 3.71
N ALA A 124 1.96 9.65 4.04
CA ALA A 124 2.35 9.35 5.42
C ALA A 124 2.22 10.59 6.32
N ASN A 125 2.67 11.77 5.86
CA ASN A 125 2.52 13.03 6.59
C ASN A 125 1.04 13.46 6.75
N GLN A 126 0.19 13.19 5.75
CA GLN A 126 -1.24 13.45 5.86
C GLN A 126 -1.90 12.53 6.89
N LEU A 127 -1.54 11.24 6.87
CA LEU A 127 -2.05 10.26 7.83
C LEU A 127 -1.58 10.57 9.26
N GLU A 128 -0.32 11.01 9.43
CA GLU A 128 0.21 11.42 10.73
C GLU A 128 -0.59 12.61 11.30
N ARG A 129 -0.87 13.62 10.47
CA ARG A 129 -1.71 14.76 10.88
C ARG A 129 -3.12 14.32 11.24
N PHE A 130 -3.74 13.48 10.41
CA PHE A 130 -5.07 12.92 10.70
C PHE A 130 -5.08 12.18 12.05
N CYS A 131 -4.07 11.35 12.33
CA CYS A 131 -3.98 10.65 13.60
C CYS A 131 -3.86 11.64 14.78
N GLY A 132 -2.95 12.62 14.68
CA GLY A 132 -2.75 13.63 15.72
C GLY A 132 -3.96 14.51 15.99
N GLU A 133 -4.74 14.86 14.97
CA GLU A 133 -5.99 15.64 15.11
C GLU A 133 -7.12 14.87 15.78
N ASN A 134 -7.05 13.53 15.77
CA ASN A 134 -8.10 12.64 16.28
C ASN A 134 -7.69 11.82 17.51
N GLY A 135 -6.52 12.11 18.09
CA GLY A 135 -6.04 11.39 19.27
C GLY A 135 -5.59 9.96 18.98
N PHE A 136 -5.29 9.63 17.72
CA PHE A 136 -4.70 8.34 17.34
C PHE A 136 -3.17 8.43 17.28
N MET A 137 -2.51 7.28 17.31
CA MET A 137 -1.07 7.14 17.10
C MET A 137 -0.81 6.46 15.75
N LEU A 138 0.19 6.94 15.00
CA LEU A 138 0.63 6.31 13.76
C LEU A 138 1.93 5.52 13.99
N VAL A 139 1.94 4.26 13.56
CA VAL A 139 3.14 3.41 13.46
C VAL A 139 3.41 3.10 11.99
N THR A 140 4.62 3.41 11.52
CA THR A 140 5.01 3.21 10.11
C THR A 140 5.91 1.99 9.88
N GLU A 141 6.39 1.37 10.96
CA GLU A 141 7.24 0.19 10.93
C GLU A 141 6.43 -1.10 11.20
N PHE A 142 5.36 -1.30 10.43
CA PHE A 142 4.52 -2.50 10.53
C PHE A 142 4.59 -3.32 9.25
N TYR A 143 5.24 -4.49 9.32
CA TYR A 143 5.55 -5.33 8.17
C TYR A 143 4.94 -6.74 8.31
N PRO A 144 3.61 -6.87 8.44
CA PRO A 144 2.96 -8.13 8.81
C PRO A 144 3.23 -9.25 7.78
N ALA A 145 3.30 -8.88 6.49
CA ALA A 145 3.59 -9.80 5.40
C ALA A 145 4.93 -10.53 5.53
N ASP A 146 5.90 -9.98 6.28
CA ASP A 146 7.21 -10.60 6.51
C ASP A 146 7.13 -11.72 7.56
N HIS A 147 6.03 -11.82 8.31
CA HIS A 147 5.86 -12.75 9.43
C HIS A 147 4.72 -13.75 9.24
N ILE A 148 3.62 -13.35 8.59
CA ILE A 148 2.41 -14.18 8.52
C ILE A 148 2.19 -14.84 7.15
N TRP A 149 2.92 -14.43 6.12
CA TRP A 149 2.79 -14.98 4.77
C TRP A 149 3.93 -15.96 4.48
N GLU A 150 3.77 -17.21 4.93
CA GLU A 150 4.83 -18.24 4.86
C GLU A 150 5.34 -18.51 3.43
N ASP A 151 4.43 -18.70 2.48
CA ASP A 151 4.73 -18.96 1.07
C ASP A 151 4.74 -17.67 0.22
N ARG A 152 5.21 -16.56 0.80
CA ARG A 152 5.26 -15.27 0.08
C ARG A 152 6.17 -15.37 -1.15
N PRO A 153 5.69 -15.01 -2.35
CA PRO A 153 6.51 -15.07 -3.56
C PRO A 153 7.79 -14.24 -3.44
N ALA A 154 8.88 -14.74 -4.01
CA ALA A 154 10.12 -13.98 -4.13
C ALA A 154 9.93 -12.78 -5.07
N ARG A 155 10.72 -11.72 -4.85
CA ARG A 155 10.78 -10.60 -5.79
C ARG A 155 11.38 -11.06 -7.13
N PRO A 156 10.93 -10.51 -8.28
CA PRO A 156 11.59 -10.70 -9.56
C PRO A 156 13.09 -10.40 -9.46
N SER A 157 13.91 -11.19 -10.14
CA SER A 157 15.39 -11.12 -10.05
C SER A 157 16.08 -11.32 -11.39
N GLU A 158 15.34 -11.13 -12.48
CA GLU A 158 15.82 -11.17 -13.84
C GLU A 158 16.95 -10.14 -14.04
N PRO A 159 18.02 -10.51 -14.77
CA PRO A 159 19.14 -9.60 -14.98
C PRO A 159 18.72 -8.39 -15.83
N ALA A 160 19.11 -7.19 -15.39
CA ALA A 160 19.01 -5.99 -16.21
C ALA A 160 19.95 -6.08 -17.42
N PHE A 161 19.62 -5.36 -18.48
CA PHE A 161 20.43 -5.25 -19.69
C PHE A 161 20.57 -3.79 -20.12
N VAL A 162 21.63 -3.48 -20.84
CA VAL A 162 21.86 -2.13 -21.38
C VAL A 162 20.94 -1.91 -22.56
N HIS A 163 20.11 -0.87 -22.52
CA HIS A 163 19.35 -0.42 -23.67
C HIS A 163 20.25 0.37 -24.62
N ASP A 164 20.57 -0.24 -25.77
CA ASP A 164 21.53 0.32 -26.73
C ASP A 164 21.13 1.74 -27.17
N VAL A 165 22.12 2.62 -27.29
CA VAL A 165 21.98 4.04 -27.63
C VAL A 165 21.26 4.24 -28.96
N GLN A 166 21.39 3.31 -29.90
CA GLN A 166 20.62 3.35 -31.15
C GLN A 166 19.09 3.34 -30.92
N TYR A 167 18.63 2.80 -29.79
CA TYR A 167 17.23 2.79 -29.36
C TYR A 167 16.95 3.88 -28.32
N ALA A 168 17.86 4.08 -27.36
CA ALA A 168 17.70 5.04 -26.27
C ALA A 168 17.79 6.52 -26.73
N GLY A 169 18.50 6.78 -27.84
CA GLY A 169 18.69 8.10 -28.44
C GLY A 169 19.70 9.01 -27.73
N GLU A 170 20.14 8.66 -26.53
CA GLU A 170 21.06 9.43 -25.69
C GLU A 170 21.81 8.47 -24.75
N GLU A 171 23.09 8.73 -24.49
CA GLU A 171 23.90 7.97 -23.53
C GLU A 171 23.39 8.22 -22.10
N ALA A 172 23.52 7.23 -21.22
CA ALA A 172 23.15 7.38 -19.81
C ALA A 172 23.98 8.49 -19.12
N THR A 173 25.25 8.66 -19.50
CA THR A 173 26.12 9.71 -18.98
C THR A 173 25.58 11.11 -19.27
N ASP A 174 25.07 11.33 -20.49
CA ASP A 174 24.57 12.63 -20.93
C ASP A 174 23.26 12.98 -20.19
N LYS A 175 22.38 11.99 -20.00
CA LYS A 175 21.16 12.12 -19.17
C LYS A 175 21.51 12.51 -17.72
N ILE A 176 22.49 11.85 -17.13
CA ILE A 176 22.94 12.11 -15.75
C ILE A 176 23.56 13.51 -15.65
N GLU A 177 24.42 13.91 -16.58
CA GLU A 177 25.01 15.27 -16.59
C GLU A 177 23.93 16.35 -16.70
N ARG A 178 22.93 16.14 -17.57
CA ARG A 178 21.77 17.03 -17.69
C ARG A 178 20.97 17.12 -16.39
N LEU A 179 20.75 15.99 -15.70
CA LEU A 179 20.08 15.98 -14.41
C LEU A 179 20.90 16.72 -13.33
N LEU A 180 22.21 16.48 -13.25
CA LEU A 180 23.08 17.15 -12.28
C LEU A 180 23.11 18.67 -12.49
N LYS A 181 23.03 19.14 -13.73
CA LYS A 181 22.91 20.57 -14.04
C LYS A 181 21.61 21.17 -13.50
N VAL A 182 20.49 20.45 -13.64
CA VAL A 182 19.21 20.85 -13.05
C VAL A 182 19.29 20.90 -11.52
N LEU A 183 19.99 19.97 -10.87
CA LEU A 183 20.18 20.00 -9.43
C LEU A 183 20.99 21.23 -8.99
N GLU A 184 22.08 21.54 -9.69
CA GLU A 184 22.89 22.74 -9.43
C GLU A 184 22.05 24.02 -9.57
N ASP A 185 21.26 24.14 -10.64
CA ASP A 185 20.42 25.31 -10.89
C ASP A 185 19.27 25.47 -9.86
N ASN A 186 18.99 24.43 -9.04
CA ASN A 186 18.01 24.44 -7.96
C ASN A 186 18.63 24.38 -6.55
N ASP A 187 19.95 24.65 -6.42
CA ASP A 187 20.68 24.57 -5.15
C ASP A 187 20.54 23.21 -4.44
N ALA A 188 20.31 22.13 -5.19
CA ALA A 188 20.15 20.77 -4.68
C ALA A 188 21.48 19.99 -4.76
N THR A 189 21.77 19.23 -3.71
CA THR A 189 23.00 18.40 -3.63
C THR A 189 22.80 16.95 -4.03
N ALA A 190 21.54 16.49 -4.04
CA ALA A 190 21.16 15.13 -4.37
C ALA A 190 19.69 15.08 -4.81
N MET A 191 19.34 14.00 -5.50
CA MET A 191 17.96 13.62 -5.81
C MET A 191 17.77 12.16 -5.44
N LEU A 192 16.66 11.86 -4.76
CA LEU A 192 16.20 10.49 -4.56
C LEU A 192 15.26 10.14 -5.72
N VAL A 193 15.59 9.09 -6.46
CA VAL A 193 14.77 8.55 -7.54
C VAL A 193 14.18 7.23 -7.06
N THR A 194 12.85 7.14 -7.02
CA THR A 194 12.14 5.95 -6.51
C THR A 194 11.29 5.26 -7.56
N ALA A 195 10.80 5.97 -8.58
CA ALA A 195 10.03 5.36 -9.65
C ALA A 195 10.94 4.45 -10.50
N LEU A 196 10.47 3.25 -10.81
CA LEU A 196 11.30 2.25 -11.51
C LEU A 196 11.60 2.67 -12.96
N ASP A 197 10.66 3.35 -13.60
CA ASP A 197 10.77 3.88 -14.96
C ASP A 197 11.66 5.13 -15.05
N ASP A 198 11.82 5.90 -13.97
CA ASP A 198 12.83 6.97 -13.91
C ASP A 198 14.26 6.41 -13.81
N ILE A 199 14.44 5.20 -13.27
CA ILE A 199 15.74 4.54 -13.12
C ILE A 199 16.17 3.80 -14.40
N ALA A 200 15.21 3.22 -15.12
CA ALA A 200 15.44 2.37 -16.29
C ALA A 200 15.92 3.16 -17.53
#